data_AF-D7N8C9-F1
#
_entry.id   AF-D7N8C9-F1
#
_cell.length_a   1.000
_cell.length_b   1.000
_cell.length_c   1.000
_cell.angle_alpha   90.00
_cell.angle_beta   90.00
_cell.angle_gamma   90.00
#
_symmetry.space_group_name_H-M   'P 1'
#
loop_
_entity.id
_entity.type
_entity.pdbx_description
1 polymer ?
#
loop_
_entity_poly.entity_id
_entity_poly.type
_entity_poly.pdbx_seq_one_letter_code
_entity_poly.pdbx_strand_id
1 'polypeptide(L)'
;MERERLIKIVEELKLRLGIKLGVNPDTKEEGIKIEAVPSTYDIEFIENNREQIIDILKNEYGEIEITVKLEKNDYKKLSEEAKKNILTVEDYVKKIIFDKIR
;
A
#
# COMPACT_ATOMS: atom_id res chain seq x y z
N MET A 1 9.49 -9.04 -14.09
CA MET A 1 9.65 -7.75 -13.38
C MET A 1 9.66 -8.05 -11.89
N GLU A 2 10.56 -7.49 -11.09
CA GLU A 2 10.51 -7.62 -9.62
C GLU A 2 9.23 -6.94 -9.12
N ARG A 3 8.41 -7.61 -8.29
CA ARG A 3 7.09 -7.14 -7.83
C ARG A 3 7.13 -5.71 -7.28
N GLU A 4 8.20 -5.37 -6.55
CA GLU A 4 8.42 -4.02 -6.01
C GLU A 4 8.54 -2.93 -7.08
N ARG A 5 9.15 -3.24 -8.23
CA ARG A 5 9.23 -2.29 -9.36
C ARG A 5 7.87 -2.08 -9.99
N LEU A 6 7.08 -3.14 -10.12
CA LEU A 6 5.73 -3.04 -10.66
C LEU A 6 4.83 -2.19 -9.75
N ILE A 7 4.91 -2.37 -8.43
CA ILE A 7 4.17 -1.56 -7.45
C ILE A 7 4.47 -0.07 -7.65
N LYS A 8 5.75 0.32 -7.73
CA LYS A 8 6.14 1.72 -7.94
C LYS A 8 5.58 2.29 -9.25
N ILE A 9 5.63 1.52 -10.34
CA ILE A 9 5.08 1.96 -11.62
C ILE A 9 3.56 2.15 -11.50
N VAL A 10 2.85 1.24 -10.83
CA VAL A 10 1.40 1.37 -10.60
C VAL A 10 1.06 2.59 -9.75
N GLU A 11 1.85 2.90 -8.72
CA GLU A 11 1.71 4.13 -7.93
C GLU A 11 1.90 5.39 -8.79
N GLU A 12 2.91 5.43 -9.66
CA GLU A 12 3.13 6.53 -10.60
C GLU A 12 1.97 6.67 -11.59
N LEU A 13 1.46 5.55 -12.12
CA LEU A 13 0.28 5.53 -12.99
C LEU A 13 -0.96 6.03 -12.25
N LYS A 14 -1.13 5.67 -10.98
CA LYS A 14 -2.24 6.15 -10.14
C LYS A 14 -2.17 7.65 -9.94
N LEU A 15 -1.00 8.20 -9.62
CA LEU A 15 -0.80 9.64 -9.45
C LEU A 15 -1.01 10.41 -10.76
N ARG A 16 -0.49 9.90 -11.89
CA ARG A 16 -0.52 10.61 -13.17
C ARG A 16 -1.86 10.47 -13.90
N LEU A 17 -2.47 9.29 -13.86
CA LEU A 17 -3.65 8.94 -14.66
C LEU A 17 -4.93 8.74 -13.84
N GLY A 18 -4.83 8.77 -12.51
CA GLY A 18 -5.96 8.52 -11.62
C GLY A 18 -6.49 7.08 -11.72
N ILE A 19 -5.62 6.10 -12.01
CA ILE A 19 -6.08 4.71 -12.15
C ILE A 19 -6.64 4.17 -10.83
N LYS A 20 -7.76 3.46 -10.92
CA LYS A 20 -8.43 2.84 -9.78
C LYS A 20 -9.18 1.59 -10.19
N LEU A 21 -9.57 0.77 -9.22
CA LEU A 21 -10.49 -0.32 -9.50
C LEU A 21 -11.84 0.25 -9.96
N GLY A 22 -12.37 -0.33 -11.04
CA GLY A 22 -13.68 -0.03 -11.56
C GLY A 22 -14.44 -1.32 -11.84
N VAL A 23 -15.76 -1.20 -11.96
CA VAL A 23 -16.63 -2.29 -12.40
C VAL A 23 -17.30 -1.86 -13.68
N ASN A 24 -17.20 -2.69 -14.72
CA ASN A 24 -17.94 -2.44 -15.96
C ASN A 24 -19.44 -2.55 -15.66
N PRO A 25 -20.25 -1.51 -15.93
CA PRO A 25 -21.67 -1.51 -15.58
C PRO A 25 -22.47 -2.59 -16.30
N ASP A 26 -22.05 -2.97 -17.50
CA ASP A 26 -22.75 -3.91 -18.39
C ASP A 26 -22.36 -5.36 -18.10
N THR A 27 -21.06 -5.63 -17.94
CA THR A 27 -20.56 -7.01 -17.72
C THR A 27 -20.43 -7.38 -16.24
N LYS A 28 -20.50 -6.40 -15.34
CA LYS A 28 -20.19 -6.53 -13.90
C LYS A 28 -18.77 -7.00 -13.60
N GLU A 29 -17.88 -7.02 -14.59
CA GLU A 29 -16.50 -7.44 -14.40
C GLU A 29 -15.67 -6.32 -13.77
N GLU A 30 -14.78 -6.69 -12.85
CA GLU A 30 -13.77 -5.80 -12.29
C GLU A 30 -12.69 -5.49 -13.33
N GLY A 31 -12.24 -4.25 -13.33
CA GLY A 31 -11.21 -3.75 -14.24
C GLY A 31 -10.53 -2.52 -13.71
N ILE A 32 -9.75 -1.87 -14.58
CA ILE A 32 -9.00 -0.66 -14.27
C ILE A 32 -9.75 0.50 -14.91
N LYS A 33 -10.20 1.44 -14.07
CA LYS A 33 -10.76 2.71 -14.51
C LYS A 33 -9.65 3.75 -14.56
N ILE A 34 -9.55 4.47 -15.66
CA ILE A 34 -8.57 5.54 -15.90
C ILE A 34 -9.32 6.87 -15.95
N GLU A 35 -8.86 7.89 -15.23
CA GLU A 35 -9.54 9.20 -15.17
C GLU A 35 -8.92 10.23 -16.11
N ALA A 36 -7.60 10.22 -16.29
CA ALA A 36 -6.91 11.06 -17.25
C ALA A 36 -6.77 10.36 -18.60
N VAL A 37 -6.43 11.12 -19.65
CA VAL A 37 -6.14 10.56 -20.98
C VAL A 37 -4.78 9.83 -20.93
N PRO A 38 -4.74 8.50 -21.12
CA PRO A 38 -3.50 7.75 -21.13
C PRO A 38 -2.77 7.94 -22.48
N SER A 39 -1.44 7.79 -22.47
CA SER A 39 -0.68 7.63 -23.71
C SER A 39 -0.81 6.20 -24.27
N THR A 40 -0.43 5.99 -25.53
CA THR A 40 -0.40 4.64 -26.13
C THR A 40 0.44 3.67 -25.30
N TYR A 41 1.58 4.13 -24.80
CA TYR A 41 2.46 3.33 -23.95
C TYR A 41 1.79 2.93 -22.62
N ASP A 42 0.99 3.83 -22.04
CA ASP A 42 0.28 3.55 -20.80
C ASP A 42 -0.80 2.49 -21.01
N ILE A 43 -1.52 2.57 -22.13
CA ILE A 43 -2.52 1.56 -22.50
C ILE A 43 -1.84 0.20 -22.68
N GLU A 44 -0.78 0.12 -23.49
CA GLU A 44 -0.05 -1.12 -23.73
C GLU A 44 0.49 -1.73 -22.43
N PHE A 45 1.04 -0.89 -21.54
CA PHE A 45 1.52 -1.36 -20.24
C PHE A 45 0.39 -1.90 -19.37
N ILE A 46 -0.72 -1.18 -19.30
CA ILE A 46 -1.89 -1.56 -18.49
C ILE A 46 -2.51 -2.85 -18.99
N GLU A 47 -2.65 -3.02 -20.30
CA GLU A 47 -3.18 -4.24 -20.91
C GLU A 47 -2.27 -5.44 -20.63
N ASN A 48 -0.97 -5.29 -20.87
CA ASN A 48 0.01 -6.37 -20.67
C ASN A 48 0.17 -6.79 -19.21
N ASN A 49 -0.15 -5.91 -18.25
CA ASN A 49 0.00 -6.18 -16.82
C ASN A 49 -1.34 -6.16 -16.06
N ARG A 50 -2.48 -6.22 -16.78
CA ARG A 50 -3.82 -5.96 -16.22
C ARG A 50 -4.09 -6.68 -14.90
N GLU A 51 -3.88 -8.00 -14.87
CA GLU A 51 -4.17 -8.82 -13.68
C GLU A 51 -3.28 -8.43 -12.50
N GLN A 52 -1.99 -8.18 -12.73
CA GLN A 52 -1.05 -7.78 -11.69
C GLN A 52 -1.35 -6.37 -11.17
N ILE A 53 -1.78 -5.45 -12.03
CA ILE A 53 -2.21 -4.11 -11.63
C ILE A 53 -3.50 -4.20 -10.81
N ILE A 54 -4.47 -5.02 -11.21
CA ILE A 54 -5.69 -5.26 -10.43
C ILE A 54 -5.33 -5.86 -9.06
N ASP A 55 -4.42 -6.84 -9.01
CA ASP A 55 -3.92 -7.41 -7.74
C ASP A 55 -3.27 -6.33 -6.86
N ILE A 56 -2.44 -5.45 -7.43
CA ILE A 56 -1.81 -4.36 -6.70
C ILE A 56 -2.84 -3.34 -6.20
N LEU A 57 -3.81 -2.96 -7.05
CA LEU A 57 -4.86 -2.01 -6.67
C LEU A 57 -5.83 -2.60 -5.63
N LYS A 58 -6.04 -3.93 -5.63
CA LYS A 58 -6.83 -4.65 -4.61
C LYS A 58 -6.08 -4.80 -3.29
N ASN A 59 -4.80 -5.11 -3.39
CA ASN A 59 -3.87 -5.22 -2.28
C ASN A 59 -3.19 -3.88 -1.98
N GLU A 60 -3.80 -2.75 -2.34
CA GLU A 60 -3.38 -1.47 -1.80
C GLU A 60 -3.47 -1.63 -0.29
N TYR A 61 -2.31 -1.73 0.34
CA TYR A 61 -2.18 -1.60 1.77
C TYR A 61 -2.56 -0.16 2.08
N GLY A 62 -3.87 0.09 2.11
CA GLY A 62 -4.44 1.17 2.88
C GLY A 62 -3.86 1.08 4.28
N GLU A 63 -3.68 2.23 4.92
CA GLU A 63 -3.18 2.30 6.28
C GLU A 63 -3.90 1.27 7.15
N ILE A 64 -3.16 0.25 7.61
CA ILE A 64 -3.70 -0.78 8.50
C ILE A 64 -3.57 -0.24 9.91
N GLU A 65 -4.70 0.14 10.50
CA GLU A 65 -4.74 0.49 11.92
C GLU A 65 -4.69 -0.79 12.78
N ILE A 66 -3.69 -0.86 13.67
CA ILE A 66 -3.54 -1.97 14.61
C ILE A 66 -3.75 -1.42 16.03
N THR A 67 -4.84 -1.81 16.67
CA THR A 67 -5.06 -1.49 18.09
C THR A 67 -4.46 -2.56 18.99
N VAL A 68 -3.50 -2.17 19.84
CA VAL A 68 -2.88 -3.07 20.83
C VAL A 68 -3.32 -2.67 22.24
N LYS A 69 -3.78 -3.64 23.03
CA LYS A 69 -4.05 -3.45 24.46
C LYS A 69 -2.84 -3.89 25.27
N LEU A 70 -2.33 -3.00 26.10
CA LEU A 70 -1.17 -3.22 26.97
C LEU A 70 -1.54 -2.93 28.42
N GLU A 71 -0.92 -3.62 29.36
CA GLU A 71 -0.97 -3.20 30.75
C GLU A 71 -0.19 -1.89 30.95
N LYS A 72 -0.58 -1.12 31.97
CA LYS A 72 0.04 0.20 32.25
C LYS A 72 1.56 0.11 32.44
N ASN A 73 2.02 -0.98 33.05
CA ASN A 73 3.46 -1.20 33.29
C ASN A 73 4.22 -1.48 31.99
N ASP A 74 3.63 -2.23 31.07
CA ASP A 74 4.26 -2.56 29.79
C ASP A 74 4.30 -1.35 28.86
N TYR A 75 3.22 -0.55 28.83
CA TYR A 75 3.22 0.72 28.10
C TYR A 75 4.28 1.69 28.63
N LYS A 76 4.48 1.74 29.96
CA LYS A 76 5.51 2.60 30.54
C LYS A 76 6.91 2.18 30.09
N LYS A 77 7.23 0.88 30.14
CA LYS A 77 8.50 0.34 29.63
C LYS A 77 8.70 0.65 28.16
N LEU A 78 7.66 0.44 27.34
CA LEU A 78 7.67 0.73 25.91
C LEU A 78 7.96 2.21 25.63
N SER A 79 7.32 3.12 26.38
CA SER A 79 7.52 4.57 26.25
C SER A 79 8.91 5.01 26.68
N GLU A 80 9.49 4.41 27.72
CA GLU A 80 10.87 4.67 28.15
C GLU A 80 11.88 4.22 27.08
N GLU A 81 11.70 3.04 26.51
CA GLU A 81 12.57 2.53 25.44
C GLU A 81 12.44 3.37 24.15
N ALA A 82 11.22 3.79 23.78
CA ALA A 82 11.00 4.69 22.65
C ALA A 82 11.77 6.02 22.83
N LYS A 83 11.73 6.61 24.04
CA LYS A 83 12.50 7.83 24.36
C LYS A 83 14.01 7.63 24.28
N LYS A 84 14.53 6.51 24.76
CA LYS A 84 15.97 6.17 24.63
C LYS A 84 16.42 6.08 23.18
N ASN A 85 15.51 5.66 22.29
CA ASN A 85 15.76 5.56 20.85
C ASN A 85 15.43 6.87 20.09
N ILE A 86 14.98 7.93 20.77
CA ILE A 86 14.56 9.20 20.15
C ILE A 86 13.42 8.96 19.12
N LEU A 87 12.46 8.10 19.49
CA LEU A 87 11.31 7.74 18.67
C LEU A 87 10.00 7.98 19.42
N THR A 88 8.91 8.15 18.67
CA THR A 88 7.57 8.06 19.23
C THR A 88 7.26 6.60 19.61
N VAL A 89 6.24 6.37 20.43
CA VAL A 89 5.81 5.00 20.78
C VAL A 89 5.39 4.24 19.52
N GLU A 90 4.68 4.90 18.61
CA GLU A 90 4.24 4.31 17.34
C GLU A 90 5.43 3.90 16.46
N ASP A 91 6.40 4.79 16.25
CA ASP A 91 7.59 4.50 15.45
C ASP A 91 8.43 3.39 16.06
N TYR A 92 8.51 3.37 17.40
CA TYR A 92 9.23 2.33 18.11
C TYR A 92 8.53 0.96 17.99
N VAL A 93 7.20 0.91 18.06
CA VAL A 93 6.42 -0.31 17.83
C VAL A 93 6.58 -0.80 16.39
N LYS A 94 6.49 0.11 15.40
CA LYS A 94 6.75 -0.20 13.99
C LYS A 94 8.13 -0.82 13.82
N LYS A 95 9.17 -0.20 14.38
CA LYS A 95 10.54 -0.71 14.38
C LYS A 95 10.63 -2.14 14.93
N ILE A 96 10.07 -2.40 16.12
CA ILE A 96 10.09 -3.74 16.73
C ILE A 96 9.41 -4.78 15.84
N ILE A 97 8.25 -4.45 15.26
CA ILE A 97 7.51 -5.35 14.38
C ILE A 97 8.36 -5.67 13.13
N PHE A 98 8.92 -4.66 12.48
CA PHE A 98 9.73 -4.86 11.27
C PHE A 98 11.06 -5.59 11.54
N ASP A 99 11.68 -5.36 12.69
CA ASP A 99 12.90 -6.07 13.11
C ASP A 99 12.65 -7.57 13.36
N LYS A 100 11.42 -7.98 13.70
CA LYS A 100 11.04 -9.38 13.93
C LYS A 100 10.56 -10.14 12.69
N ILE A 101 10.13 -9.41 11.66
CA ILE A 101 9.63 -9.99 10.41
C ILE A 101 10.78 -10.19 9.40
N ARG A 102 11.92 -9.52 9.61
CA ARG A 102 13.17 -9.76 8.88
C ARG A 102 13.95 -10.95 9.44
#